data_AF-A0A0Q7TXX1-F1
#
_entry.id   AF-A0A0Q7TXX1-F1
#
_cell.length_a   1.000
_cell.length_b   1.000
_cell.length_c   1.000
_cell.angle_alpha   90.00
_cell.angle_beta   90.00
_cell.angle_gamma   90.00
#
_symmetry.space_group_name_H-M   'P 1'
#
loop_
_entity.id
_entity.type
_entity.pdbx_description
1 polymer ?
#
loop_
_entity_poly.entity_id
_entity_poly.type
_entity_poly.pdbx_seq_one_letter_code
_entity_poly.pdbx_strand_id
1 'polypeptide(L)'
;MISENFQAKALAYDIRPEFDSKIDDLQATAERNLSTFDFVGIVERFDDSIAALSTILEAEIKIKRLNVNQRREHAPTISAEELELARKLNAIDIAVYSKARGAFQEKFHGILGNAKNEDRYFFG
;
A
#
# COMPACT_ATOMS: atom_id res chain seq x y z
N MET A 1 11.36 -11.99 13.97
CA MET A 1 10.87 -10.91 14.85
C MET A 1 9.64 -10.33 14.19
N ILE A 2 8.46 -10.45 14.80
CA ILE A 2 7.25 -9.77 14.31
C ILE A 2 7.42 -8.32 14.76
N SER A 3 7.65 -7.40 13.83
CA SER A 3 7.69 -5.96 14.15
C SER A 3 6.26 -5.45 14.21
N GLU A 4 5.77 -5.21 15.42
CA GLU A 4 4.42 -4.69 15.67
C GLU A 4 4.20 -3.33 15.02
N ASN A 5 3.11 -3.20 14.27
CA ASN A 5 2.68 -1.97 13.61
C ASN A 5 3.80 -1.30 12.78
N PHE A 6 4.58 -2.10 12.06
CA PHE A 6 5.77 -1.62 11.35
C PHE A 6 5.41 -0.60 10.27
N GLN A 7 4.33 -0.81 9.53
CA GLN A 7 3.95 0.09 8.44
C GLN A 7 3.46 1.43 8.98
N ALA A 8 2.61 1.41 10.00
CA ALA A 8 2.12 2.60 10.68
C ALA A 8 3.28 3.38 11.31
N LYS A 9 4.24 2.69 11.94
CA LYS A 9 5.49 3.31 12.41
C LYS A 9 6.25 3.94 11.25
N ALA A 10 6.51 3.22 10.17
CA ALA A 10 7.25 3.75 9.01
C ALA A 10 6.57 4.97 8.37
N LEU A 11 5.24 5.04 8.40
CA LEU A 11 4.47 6.18 7.90
C LEU A 11 4.41 7.34 8.88
N ALA A 12 4.33 7.06 10.19
CA ALA A 12 4.16 8.07 11.21
C ALA A 12 5.49 8.68 11.67
N TYR A 13 6.56 7.89 11.69
CA TYR A 13 7.90 8.40 11.92
C TYR A 13 8.36 9.17 10.71
N ASP A 14 8.75 10.41 10.97
CA ASP A 14 9.63 11.12 10.07
C ASP A 14 11.01 10.47 10.17
N ILE A 15 11.50 9.86 9.09
CA ILE A 15 12.86 9.31 9.02
C ILE A 15 13.94 10.39 9.21
N ARG A 16 13.54 11.66 9.27
CA ARG A 16 14.40 12.80 9.61
C ARG A 16 14.64 12.84 11.13
N PRO A 17 15.89 12.61 11.60
CA PRO A 17 16.23 12.44 13.02
C PRO A 17 15.96 13.68 13.89
N GLU A 18 15.74 14.86 13.31
CA GLU A 18 15.38 16.09 14.01
C GLU A 18 13.91 16.13 14.50
N PHE A 19 13.08 15.17 14.09
CA PHE A 19 11.67 15.05 14.50
C PHE A 19 11.44 13.84 15.41
N ASP A 20 12.19 13.74 16.51
CA ASP A 20 11.91 12.81 17.61
C ASP A 20 10.72 13.32 18.45
N SER A 21 9.58 13.50 17.80
CA SER A 21 8.33 13.84 18.47
C SER A 21 7.71 12.56 19.02
N LYS A 22 7.35 12.57 20.31
CA LYS A 22 6.40 11.58 20.85
C LYS A 22 5.15 11.59 19.97
N ILE A 23 4.88 10.48 19.31
CA ILE A 23 3.68 10.33 18.51
C ILE A 23 2.55 9.97 19.48
N ASP A 24 1.74 10.96 19.83
CA ASP A 24 0.63 10.79 20.78
C ASP A 24 -0.46 9.85 20.24
N ASP A 25 -0.69 9.89 18.91
CA ASP A 25 -1.59 8.97 18.21
C ASP A 25 -0.92 8.45 16.94
N LEU A 26 -0.44 7.20 17.01
CA LEU A 26 0.25 6.53 15.92
C LEU A 26 -0.65 6.30 14.70
N GLN A 27 -1.91 5.92 14.92
CA GLN A 27 -2.83 5.64 13.82
C GLN A 27 -3.18 6.93 13.07
N ALA A 28 -3.62 7.95 13.79
CA ALA A 28 -4.01 9.22 13.18
C ALA A 28 -2.84 9.87 12.43
N THR A 29 -1.62 9.79 12.99
CA THR A 29 -0.42 10.31 12.35
C THR A 29 -0.08 9.53 11.07
N ALA A 30 -0.08 8.20 11.13
CA ALA A 30 0.19 7.35 9.96
C ALA A 30 -0.84 7.60 8.85
N GLU A 31 -2.12 7.68 9.21
CA GLU A 31 -3.21 7.94 8.28
C GLU A 31 -3.15 9.34 7.65
N ARG A 32 -2.75 10.35 8.42
CA ARG A 32 -2.52 11.72 7.92
C ARG A 32 -1.37 11.73 6.92
N ASN A 33 -0.24 11.13 7.28
CA ASN A 33 0.93 11.09 6.41
C ASN A 33 0.67 10.25 5.16
N LEU A 34 -0.07 9.15 5.26
CA LEU A 34 -0.52 8.37 4.10
C LEU A 34 -1.28 9.24 3.08
N SER A 35 -2.09 10.21 3.56
CA SER A 35 -2.86 11.10 2.68
C SER A 35 -2.01 12.12 1.93
N THR A 36 -0.74 12.31 2.28
CA THR A 36 0.17 13.23 1.58
C THR A 36 0.85 12.61 0.36
N PHE A 37 0.68 11.30 0.12
CA PHE A 37 1.27 10.62 -1.03
C PHE A 37 0.39 10.76 -2.27
N ASP A 38 1.00 11.19 -3.38
CA ASP A 38 0.33 11.26 -4.69
C ASP A 38 -0.02 9.86 -5.23
N PHE A 39 0.68 8.81 -4.78
CA PHE A 39 0.39 7.44 -5.14
C PHE A 39 0.74 6.47 -4.02
N VAL A 40 -0.12 5.47 -3.82
CA VAL A 40 0.09 4.36 -2.90
C VAL A 40 -0.24 3.07 -3.63
N GLY A 41 0.75 2.18 -3.76
CA GLY A 41 0.59 0.86 -4.37
C GLY A 41 0.28 -0.24 -3.35
N ILE A 42 -0.28 -1.35 -3.82
CA ILE A 42 -0.60 -2.53 -3.01
C ILE A 42 0.21 -3.73 -3.53
N VAL A 43 0.98 -4.37 -2.65
CA VAL A 43 1.88 -5.48 -3.04
C VAL A 43 1.11 -6.67 -3.61
N GLU A 44 -0.05 -7.02 -3.03
CA GLU A 44 -0.90 -8.11 -3.54
C GLU A 44 -1.46 -7.81 -4.95
N ARG A 45 -1.45 -6.53 -5.36
CA ARG A 45 -1.88 -6.05 -6.67
C ARG A 45 -0.75 -5.28 -7.35
N PHE A 46 0.45 -5.88 -7.32
CA PHE A 46 1.66 -5.22 -7.81
C PHE A 46 1.50 -4.76 -9.27
N ASP A 47 1.11 -5.65 -10.18
CA ASP A 47 0.97 -5.33 -11.60
C ASP A 47 -0.04 -4.20 -11.84
N ASP A 48 -1.19 -4.24 -11.16
CA ASP A 48 -2.20 -3.17 -11.20
C ASP A 48 -1.64 -1.85 -10.68
N SER A 49 -0.81 -1.90 -9.63
CA SER A 49 -0.17 -0.72 -9.05
C SER A 49 0.81 -0.09 -10.03
N ILE A 50 1.57 -0.89 -10.77
CA ILE A 50 2.51 -0.39 -11.78
C ILE A 50 1.78 0.18 -12.99
N ALA A 51 0.70 -0.46 -13.44
CA ALA A 51 -0.13 0.06 -14.52
C ALA A 51 -0.72 1.42 -14.14
N ALA A 52 -1.30 1.54 -12.94
CA ALA A 52 -1.85 2.79 -12.44
C ALA A 52 -0.78 3.89 -12.33
N LEU A 53 0.40 3.56 -11.79
CA LEU A 53 1.49 4.52 -11.68
C LEU A 53 2.02 4.96 -13.06
N SER A 54 2.11 4.04 -14.03
CA SER A 54 2.52 4.37 -15.40
C SER A 54 1.57 5.37 -16.04
N THR A 55 0.25 5.22 -15.82
CA THR A 55 -0.74 6.19 -16.29
C THR A 55 -0.59 7.54 -15.59
N ILE A 56 -0.42 7.55 -14.26
CA ILE A 56 -0.24 8.80 -13.49
C ILE A 56 1.00 9.58 -13.95
N LEU A 57 2.08 8.88 -14.29
CA LEU A 57 3.34 9.48 -14.74
C LEU A 57 3.41 9.71 -16.26
N GLU A 58 2.37 9.32 -17.01
CA GLU A 58 2.35 9.34 -18.48
C GLU A 58 3.60 8.68 -19.11
N ALA A 59 4.11 7.63 -18.47
CA ALA A 59 5.37 7.00 -18.84
C ALA A 59 5.32 5.48 -18.67
N GLU A 60 5.94 4.75 -19.61
CA GLU A 60 6.06 3.30 -19.52
C GLU A 60 7.09 2.92 -18.43
N ILE A 61 6.62 2.27 -17.36
CA ILE A 61 7.48 1.79 -16.28
C ILE A 61 7.88 0.34 -16.54
N LYS A 62 9.15 0.13 -16.89
CA LYS A 62 9.72 -1.21 -17.06
C LYS A 62 10.24 -1.75 -15.74
N ILE A 63 9.64 -2.83 -15.24
CA ILE A 63 10.04 -3.42 -13.97
C ILE A 63 10.66 -4.80 -14.14
N LYS A 64 11.82 -4.97 -13.51
CA LYS A 64 12.43 -6.28 -13.31
C LYS A 64 11.93 -6.85 -11.98
N ARG A 65 11.26 -8.01 -12.01
CA ARG A 65 10.81 -8.68 -10.79
C ARG A 65 12.00 -9.34 -10.10
N LEU A 66 12.43 -8.78 -8.97
CA LEU A 66 13.59 -9.28 -8.22
C LEU A 66 13.21 -10.28 -7.12
N ASN A 67 11.97 -10.25 -6.62
CA ASN A 67 11.47 -11.08 -5.52
C ASN A 67 10.29 -11.97 -5.93
N VAL A 68 10.38 -12.65 -7.08
CA VAL A 68 9.43 -13.73 -7.40
C VAL A 68 9.84 -14.94 -6.57
N ASN A 69 9.44 -14.99 -5.31
CA ASN A 69 9.76 -16.12 -4.43
C ASN A 69 9.22 -17.41 -5.05
N GLN A 70 10.09 -18.20 -5.71
CA GLN A 70 9.78 -19.54 -6.21
C GLN A 70 9.50 -20.54 -5.08
N ARG A 71 9.85 -20.20 -3.82
CA ARG A 71 9.56 -21.01 -2.63
C ARG A 71 8.35 -20.47 -1.87
N ARG A 72 7.15 -20.71 -2.39
CA ARG A 72 5.90 -20.52 -1.62
C ARG A 72 5.32 -21.84 -1.09
N GLU A 73 5.92 -22.97 -1.46
CA GLU A 73 5.34 -24.31 -1.27
C GLU A 73 5.22 -24.76 0.20
N HIS A 74 5.89 -24.09 1.14
CA HIS A 74 5.85 -24.46 2.56
C HIS A 74 5.73 -23.23 3.49
N ALA A 75 4.80 -22.31 3.20
CA ALA A 75 4.37 -21.41 4.27
C ALA A 75 3.74 -22.27 5.38
N PRO A 76 4.26 -22.25 6.62
CA PRO A 76 3.67 -23.02 7.70
C PRO A 76 2.21 -22.61 7.86
N THR A 77 1.33 -23.59 8.07
CA THR A 77 -0.06 -23.30 8.40
C THR A 77 -0.07 -22.62 9.76
N ILE A 78 -0.36 -21.32 9.76
CA ILE A 78 -0.49 -20.50 10.97
C ILE A 78 -1.74 -20.98 11.74
N SER A 79 -1.59 -21.23 13.03
CA SER A 79 -2.72 -21.57 13.89
C SER A 79 -3.67 -20.38 14.08
N ALA A 80 -4.93 -20.66 14.45
CA ALA A 80 -5.90 -19.61 14.73
C ALA A 80 -5.45 -18.66 15.86
N GLU A 81 -4.77 -19.20 16.87
CA GLU A 81 -4.25 -18.44 18.01
C GLU A 81 -3.12 -17.48 17.59
N GLU A 82 -2.18 -17.95 16.76
CA GLU A 82 -1.10 -17.13 16.22
C GLU A 82 -1.63 -16.04 15.29
N LEU A 83 -2.63 -16.34 14.46
CA LEU A 83 -3.25 -15.35 13.59
C LEU A 83 -3.94 -14.25 14.41
N GLU A 84 -4.66 -14.63 15.46
CA GLU A 84 -5.34 -13.68 16.33
C GLU A 84 -4.34 -12.81 17.11
N LEU A 85 -3.25 -13.41 17.60
CA LEU A 85 -2.17 -12.66 18.21
C LEU A 85 -1.55 -11.67 17.21
N ALA A 86 -1.24 -12.11 15.99
CA ALA A 86 -0.68 -11.27 14.95
C ALA A 86 -1.61 -10.09 14.59
N ARG A 87 -2.93 -10.32 14.54
CA ARG A 87 -3.93 -9.26 14.33
C ARG A 87 -3.94 -8.24 15.46
N LYS A 88 -3.91 -8.69 16.72
CA LYS A 88 -3.86 -7.80 17.89
C LYS A 88 -2.61 -6.92 17.89
N LEU A 89 -1.47 -7.54 17.61
CA LEU A 89 -0.18 -6.84 17.56
C LEU A 89 -0.08 -5.84 16.40
N ASN A 90 -0.84 -6.06 15.33
CA ASN A 90 -0.81 -5.24 14.11
C ASN A 90 -2.14 -4.54 13.82
N ALA A 91 -2.94 -4.27 14.85
CA ALA A 91 -4.27 -3.68 14.69
C ALA A 91 -4.23 -2.31 13.98
N ILE A 92 -3.19 -1.51 14.24
CA ILE A 92 -3.02 -0.19 13.62
C ILE A 92 -2.59 -0.36 12.15
N ASP A 93 -1.65 -1.26 11.86
CA ASP A 93 -1.27 -1.57 10.47
C ASP A 93 -2.48 -2.03 9.66
N ILE A 94 -3.37 -2.85 10.23
CA ILE A 94 -4.60 -3.29 9.57
C ILE A 94 -5.51 -2.09 9.24
N ALA A 95 -5.68 -1.14 10.17
CA ALA A 95 -6.48 0.06 9.93
C ALA A 95 -5.87 0.95 8.84
N VAL A 96 -4.57 1.20 8.91
CA VAL A 96 -3.83 2.00 7.91
C VAL A 96 -3.87 1.33 6.53
N TYR A 97 -3.68 0.00 6.46
CA TYR A 97 -3.79 -0.77 5.23
C TYR A 97 -5.19 -0.66 4.62
N SER A 98 -6.25 -0.74 5.44
CA SER A 98 -7.63 -0.59 4.96
C SER A 98 -7.84 0.76 4.28
N LYS A 99 -7.29 1.84 4.86
CA LYS A 99 -7.34 3.19 4.27
C LYS A 99 -6.53 3.27 2.98
N ALA A 100 -5.31 2.75 2.97
CA ALA A 100 -4.43 2.70 1.79
C ALA A 100 -5.10 1.96 0.63
N ARG A 101 -5.74 0.82 0.92
CA ARG A 101 -6.48 0.03 -0.06
C ARG A 101 -7.67 0.79 -0.64
N GLY A 102 -8.40 1.55 0.18
CA GLY A 102 -9.48 2.42 -0.27
C GLY A 102 -8.98 3.49 -1.25
N ALA A 103 -7.93 4.22 -0.87
CA ALA A 103 -7.31 5.23 -1.72
C ALA A 103 -6.80 4.66 -3.04
N PHE A 104 -6.17 3.47 -3.01
CA PHE A 104 -5.74 2.77 -4.22
C PHE A 104 -6.94 2.42 -5.12
N GLN A 105 -8.03 1.91 -4.56
CA GLN A 105 -9.22 1.56 -5.32
C GLN A 105 -9.86 2.77 -5.98
N GLU A 106 -9.98 3.90 -5.28
CA GLU A 106 -10.55 5.13 -5.85
C GLU A 106 -9.73 5.62 -7.05
N LYS A 107 -8.40 5.70 -6.92
CA LYS A 107 -7.52 6.12 -8.01
C LYS A 107 -7.54 5.12 -9.17
N PHE A 108 -7.51 3.82 -8.88
CA PHE A 108 -7.53 2.77 -9.90
C PHE A 108 -8.85 2.77 -10.71
N HIS A 109 -10.00 2.93 -10.05
CA HIS A 109 -11.28 3.06 -10.76
C HIS A 109 -11.38 4.35 -11.57
N GLY A 110 -10.86 5.47 -11.06
CA GLY A 110 -10.79 6.73 -11.80
C GLY A 110 -9.98 6.58 -13.10
N ILE A 111 -8.82 5.90 -13.02
CA ILE A 111 -7.96 5.63 -14.18
C ILE A 111 -8.68 4.75 -15.22
N LEU A 112 -9.29 3.63 -14.80
CA LEU A 112 -10.03 2.76 -15.71
C LEU A 112 -11.30 3.42 -16.31
N GLY A 113 -11.94 4.30 -15.55
CA GLY A 113 -13.08 5.09 -16.03
C GLY A 113 -12.68 6.09 -17.12
N ASN A 114 -11.51 6.72 -16.96
CA ASN A 114 -10.98 7.69 -17.94
C ASN A 114 -10.43 7.01 -19.20
N ALA A 115 -9.72 5.89 -19.07
CA ALA A 115 -9.21 5.13 -20.22
C ALA A 115 -10.34 4.68 -21.17
N LYS A 116 -11.50 4.27 -20.62
CA LYS A 116 -12.69 3.91 -21.43
C LYS A 116 -13.33 5.09 -22.15
N ASN A 117 -13.09 6.32 -21.69
CA ASN A 117 -13.58 7.53 -22.36
C ASN A 117 -12.59 8.00 -23.44
N GLU A 118 -11.29 7.85 -23.24
CA GLU A 118 -10.28 8.21 -24.25
C GLU A 118 -10.37 7.31 -25.50
N ASP A 119 -10.65 6.01 -25.34
CA ASP A 119 -10.92 5.11 -26.48
C ASP A 119 -12.15 5.51 -27.33
N ARG A 120 -13.04 6.36 -26.79
CA ARG A 120 -14.20 6.88 -27.55
C ARG A 120 -13.89 8.12 -28.39
N TYR A 121 -12.75 8.78 -28.18
CA TYR A 121 -12.37 9.98 -28.93
C TYR A 121 -11.36 9.71 -30.06
N PHE A 122 -10.89 8.47 -30.23
CA PHE A 122 -9.98 8.09 -31.32
C PHE A 122 -10.64 7.37 -32.52
N PHE A 123 -11.98 7.22 -32.51
CA PHE A 123 -12.77 6.75 -33.67
C PHE A 123 -13.98 7.68 -33.92
N GLY A 124 -13.72 8.97 -34.15
CA GLY A 124 -14.69 9.97 -34.61
C GLY A 124 -14.22 10.65 -35.87
#